data_AF-A0AAX6G4H7-F1
#
_entry.id   AF-A0AAX6G4H7-F1
#
_cell.length_a   1.000
_cell.length_b   1.000
_cell.length_c   1.000
_cell.angle_alpha   90.00
_cell.angle_beta   90.00
_cell.angle_gamma   90.00
#
_symmetry.space_group_name_H-M   'P 1'
#
loop_
_entity.id
_entity.type
_entity.pdbx_description
1 polymer ?
#
loop_
_entity_poly.entity_id
_entity_poly.type
_entity_poly.pdbx_seq_one_letter_code
_entity_poly.pdbx_strand_id
1 'polypeptide(L)'
;MDGVKVNVWWGIVEGNDPKIYDWRAYRSLFQLIQEEDLKLQAVMSFHQCGGNVGDIVTIPLPKCVRDIGATNPDIYYTNRRGSRDVGCLSSGVDLETLFHGRMGLQLYRDFMKSFRDNMSDFLAFGMITEIEVGIGPCGELRHPSYPQNKGWVFPGIGEFQ
;
A
#
# COMPACT_ATOMS: atom_id res chain seq x y z
N MET A 1 -13.93 9.38 21.73
CA MET A 1 -13.30 8.69 20.59
C MET A 1 -11.83 8.66 20.92
N ASP A 2 -11.18 7.49 20.92
CA ASP A 2 -9.83 7.34 21.47
C ASP A 2 -8.71 7.64 20.44
N GLY A 3 -9.04 7.63 19.15
CA GLY A 3 -8.09 7.88 18.09
C GLY A 3 -8.69 7.71 16.70
N VAL A 4 -7.84 7.84 15.69
CA VAL A 4 -8.17 7.71 14.27
C VAL A 4 -7.24 6.71 13.59
N LYS A 5 -7.73 6.10 12.52
CA LYS A 5 -6.95 5.21 11.65
C LYS A 5 -6.71 5.88 10.30
N VAL A 6 -5.46 5.91 9.85
CA VAL A 6 -5.06 6.59 8.61
C VAL A 6 -4.28 5.64 7.69
N ASN A 7 -4.70 5.59 6.43
CA ASN A 7 -3.93 4.93 5.36
C ASN A 7 -2.73 5.79 4.95
N VAL A 8 -1.54 5.22 5.09
CA VAL A 8 -0.27 5.80 4.64
C VAL A 8 0.06 5.19 3.29
N TRP A 9 -0.40 5.86 2.24
CA TRP A 9 -0.37 5.36 0.86
C TRP A 9 1.03 5.36 0.28
N TRP A 10 1.51 4.17 -0.08
CA TRP A 10 2.81 4.01 -0.73
C TRP A 10 2.92 4.83 -2.02
N GLY A 11 1.86 4.82 -2.84
CA GLY A 11 1.79 5.56 -4.10
C GLY A 11 1.79 7.09 -3.96
N ILE A 12 1.50 7.64 -2.77
CA ILE A 12 1.66 9.07 -2.49
C ILE A 12 3.10 9.36 -2.06
N VAL A 13 3.59 8.60 -1.08
CA VAL A 13 4.84 8.95 -0.41
C VAL A 13 6.07 8.63 -1.26
N GLU A 14 6.13 7.46 -1.91
CA GLU A 14 7.23 7.08 -2.83
C GLU A 14 6.76 7.17 -4.29
N GLY A 15 5.83 8.07 -4.60
CA GLY A 15 5.05 8.04 -5.84
C GLY A 15 5.86 8.25 -7.12
N ASN A 16 6.83 9.17 -7.10
CA ASN A 16 7.57 9.60 -8.29
C ASN A 16 8.81 8.74 -8.56
N ASP A 17 9.73 8.73 -7.60
CA ASP A 17 11.07 8.18 -7.77
C ASP A 17 11.41 7.18 -6.66
N PRO A 18 12.12 6.06 -6.98
CA PRO A 18 12.60 5.11 -5.99
C PRO A 18 13.36 5.80 -4.85
N LYS A 19 13.00 5.48 -3.60
CA LYS A 19 13.61 6.01 -2.36
C LYS A 19 13.51 7.52 -2.14
N ILE A 20 12.72 8.23 -2.94
CA ILE A 20 12.39 9.63 -2.69
C ILE A 20 11.03 9.66 -1.99
N TYR A 21 11.06 9.84 -0.67
CA TYR A 21 9.88 9.79 0.20
C TYR A 21 9.41 11.19 0.58
N ASP A 22 8.20 11.58 0.19
CA ASP A 22 7.58 12.84 0.60
C ASP A 22 6.57 12.61 1.74
N TRP A 23 6.99 12.93 2.96
CA TRP A 23 6.18 12.79 4.17
C TRP A 23 5.43 14.07 4.55
N ARG A 24 5.57 15.19 3.81
CA ARG A 24 5.10 16.52 4.26
C ARG A 24 3.61 16.55 4.56
N ALA A 25 2.78 16.02 3.66
CA ALA A 25 1.33 16.00 3.85
C ALA A 25 0.91 15.13 5.06
N TYR A 26 1.53 13.96 5.22
CA TYR A 26 1.27 13.09 6.37
C TYR A 26 1.74 13.71 7.68
N ARG A 27 2.87 14.41 7.68
CA ARG A 27 3.33 15.15 8.86
C ARG A 27 2.36 16.26 9.27
N SER A 28 1.85 17.04 8.32
CA SER A 28 0.83 18.07 8.61
C SER A 28 -0.47 17.44 9.15
N LEU A 29 -0.89 16.31 8.58
CA LEU A 29 -2.06 15.57 9.09
C LEU A 29 -1.82 15.06 10.52
N PHE A 30 -0.66 14.51 10.80
CA PHE A 30 -0.35 13.94 12.11
C PHE A 30 -0.18 15.03 13.18
N GLN A 31 0.32 16.21 12.80
CA GLN A 31 0.31 17.39 13.68
C GLN A 31 -1.11 17.77 14.07
N LEU A 32 -2.04 17.85 13.11
CA LEU A 32 -3.45 18.13 13.40
C LEU A 32 -4.05 17.09 14.35
N ILE A 33 -3.79 15.79 14.10
CA ILE A 33 -4.29 14.71 14.96
C ILE A 33 -3.72 14.83 16.38
N GLN A 34 -2.44 15.22 16.51
CA GLN A 34 -1.79 15.45 17.79
C GLN A 34 -2.38 16.65 18.54
N GLU A 35 -2.67 17.75 17.83
CA GLU A 35 -3.28 18.96 18.40
C GLU A 35 -4.68 18.69 18.97
N GLU A 36 -5.40 17.73 18.38
CA GLU A 36 -6.70 17.24 18.86
C GLU A 36 -6.59 16.16 19.96
N ASP A 37 -5.38 15.85 20.45
CA ASP A 37 -5.09 14.84 21.47
C ASP A 37 -5.62 13.43 21.14
N LEU A 38 -5.62 13.08 19.85
CA LEU A 38 -6.10 11.77 19.37
C LEU A 38 -4.93 10.79 19.16
N LYS A 39 -5.16 9.51 19.48
CA LYS A 39 -4.23 8.44 19.10
C LYS A 39 -4.32 8.14 17.60
N LEU A 40 -3.26 7.57 17.06
CA LEU A 40 -3.15 7.26 15.64
C LEU A 40 -2.80 5.78 15.42
N GLN A 41 -3.61 5.11 14.62
CA GLN A 41 -3.27 3.83 13.98
C GLN A 41 -2.85 4.12 12.53
N ALA A 42 -1.59 3.85 12.19
CA ALA A 42 -1.07 4.08 10.84
C ALA A 42 -1.05 2.77 10.04
N VAL A 43 -1.67 2.76 8.86
CA VAL A 43 -1.65 1.61 7.95
C VAL A 43 -0.56 1.83 6.91
N MET A 44 0.41 0.92 6.81
CA MET A 44 1.38 0.89 5.73
C MET A 44 0.68 0.32 4.47
N SER A 45 0.08 1.21 3.68
CA SER A 45 -0.80 0.83 2.59
C SER A 45 -0.01 0.54 1.31
N PHE A 46 0.55 -0.68 1.22
CA PHE A 46 1.28 -1.20 0.04
C PHE A 46 0.34 -1.72 -1.07
N HIS A 47 -0.80 -1.07 -1.24
CA HIS A 47 -1.83 -1.44 -2.21
C HIS A 47 -2.47 -0.17 -2.80
N GLN A 48 -3.17 -0.34 -3.92
CA GLN A 48 -3.94 0.71 -4.56
C GLN A 48 -5.16 1.09 -3.71
N CYS A 49 -5.40 2.39 -3.56
CA CYS A 49 -6.70 2.91 -3.13
C CYS A 49 -7.65 2.98 -4.33
N GLY A 50 -8.85 2.46 -4.13
CA GLY A 50 -9.92 2.50 -5.10
C GLY A 50 -9.77 1.47 -6.22
N GLY A 51 -10.61 1.62 -7.24
CA GLY A 51 -10.68 0.72 -8.39
C GLY A 51 -11.94 -0.13 -8.43
N ASN A 52 -12.86 0.03 -7.48
CA ASN A 52 -14.21 -0.54 -7.49
C ASN A 52 -15.26 0.51 -7.93
N VAL A 53 -16.46 0.02 -8.18
CA VAL A 53 -17.61 0.87 -8.56
C VAL A 53 -17.98 1.77 -7.39
N GLY A 54 -17.93 3.09 -7.61
CA GLY A 54 -18.29 4.10 -6.61
C GLY A 54 -17.12 4.76 -5.89
N ASP A 55 -15.88 4.33 -6.15
CA ASP A 55 -14.71 4.97 -5.57
C ASP A 55 -14.45 6.35 -6.22
N ILE A 56 -14.39 7.39 -5.38
CA ILE A 56 -14.14 8.77 -5.81
C ILE A 56 -12.66 9.18 -5.75
N VAL A 57 -11.82 8.36 -5.10
CA VAL A 57 -10.37 8.56 -4.99
C VAL A 57 -9.68 7.34 -5.60
N THR A 58 -8.65 7.59 -6.40
CA THR A 58 -7.77 6.54 -6.94
C THR A 58 -6.33 6.89 -6.63
N ILE A 59 -5.66 6.02 -5.88
CA ILE A 59 -4.24 6.17 -5.56
C ILE A 59 -3.55 4.87 -5.99
N PRO A 60 -2.88 4.84 -7.15
CA PRO A 60 -2.22 3.64 -7.64
C PRO A 60 -0.95 3.32 -6.84
N LEU A 61 -0.33 2.17 -7.11
CA LEU A 61 1.05 1.90 -6.67
C LEU A 61 2.04 2.93 -7.27
N PRO A 62 3.24 3.09 -6.69
CA PRO A 62 4.28 3.99 -7.20
C PRO A 62 4.56 3.84 -8.69
N LYS A 63 4.95 4.95 -9.33
CA LYS A 63 5.25 4.96 -10.76
C LYS A 63 6.33 3.92 -11.13
N CYS A 64 7.39 3.82 -10.34
CA CYS A 64 8.48 2.87 -10.61
C CYS A 64 8.01 1.40 -10.65
N VAL A 65 7.08 1.02 -9.78
CA VAL A 65 6.46 -0.31 -9.77
C VAL A 65 5.61 -0.52 -11.02
N ARG A 66 4.79 0.47 -11.37
CA ARG A 66 3.93 0.41 -12.54
C ARG A 66 4.71 0.34 -13.85
N ASP A 67 5.81 1.07 -13.97
CA ASP A 67 6.70 1.03 -15.13
C ASP A 67 7.31 -0.37 -15.30
N ILE A 68 7.75 -1.01 -14.21
CA ILE A 68 8.22 -2.40 -14.25
C ILE A 68 7.08 -3.32 -14.68
N GLY A 69 5.88 -3.16 -14.09
CA GLY A 69 4.71 -3.96 -14.43
C GLY A 69 4.25 -3.85 -15.89
N ALA A 70 4.58 -2.74 -16.57
CA ALA A 70 4.33 -2.58 -18.00
C ALA A 70 5.25 -3.45 -18.87
N THR A 71 6.46 -3.76 -18.39
CA THR A 71 7.45 -4.58 -19.10
C THR A 71 7.49 -6.03 -18.60
N ASN A 72 7.15 -6.25 -17.34
CA ASN A 72 7.06 -7.55 -16.69
C ASN A 72 5.72 -7.64 -15.91
N PRO A 73 4.63 -8.07 -16.57
CA PRO A 73 3.32 -8.15 -15.93
C PRO A 73 3.22 -9.25 -14.85
N ASP A 74 4.20 -10.15 -14.75
CA ASP A 74 4.21 -11.24 -13.76
C ASP A 74 4.53 -10.75 -12.33
N ILE A 75 4.81 -9.46 -12.15
CA ILE A 75 4.92 -8.86 -10.81
C ILE A 75 3.55 -8.77 -10.09
N TYR A 76 2.44 -8.96 -10.80
CA TYR A 76 1.08 -8.86 -10.31
C TYR A 76 0.42 -10.24 -10.17
N TYR A 77 -0.51 -10.37 -9.23
CA TYR A 77 -1.37 -11.55 -9.15
C TYR A 77 -2.14 -11.76 -10.45
N THR A 78 -2.30 -13.02 -10.86
CA THR A 78 -2.76 -13.36 -12.20
C THR A 78 -3.59 -14.62 -12.21
N ASN A 79 -4.89 -14.46 -12.48
CA ASN A 79 -5.77 -15.62 -12.59
C ASN A 79 -5.43 -16.49 -13.81
N ARG A 80 -6.07 -17.67 -13.88
CA ARG A 80 -5.88 -18.65 -14.98
C ARG A 80 -6.13 -18.08 -16.38
N ARG A 81 -6.91 -17.00 -16.51
CA ARG A 81 -7.21 -16.35 -17.78
C ARG A 81 -6.17 -15.31 -18.19
N GLY A 82 -5.13 -15.11 -17.38
CA GLY A 82 -4.08 -14.11 -17.62
C GLY A 82 -4.45 -12.69 -17.17
N SER A 83 -5.53 -12.51 -16.40
CA SER A 83 -5.95 -11.20 -15.92
C SER A 83 -5.08 -10.71 -14.76
N ARG A 84 -4.37 -9.59 -14.97
CA ARG A 84 -3.42 -9.02 -13.99
C ARG A 84 -4.12 -8.13 -12.97
N ASP A 85 -3.88 -8.33 -11.67
CA ASP A 85 -4.34 -7.45 -10.61
C ASP A 85 -3.27 -6.40 -10.27
N VAL A 86 -3.43 -5.20 -10.79
CA VAL A 86 -2.45 -4.11 -10.63
C VAL A 86 -2.55 -3.41 -9.26
N GLY A 87 -3.42 -3.88 -8.38
CA GLY A 87 -3.70 -3.24 -7.09
C GLY A 87 -2.68 -3.58 -6.00
N CYS A 88 -1.89 -4.65 -6.15
CA CYS A 88 -0.82 -5.02 -5.23
C CYS A 88 0.21 -5.92 -5.94
N LEU A 89 1.42 -6.02 -5.39
CA LEU A 89 2.43 -6.95 -5.89
C LEU A 89 2.08 -8.39 -5.51
N SER A 90 2.41 -9.33 -6.40
CA SER A 90 2.37 -10.76 -6.10
C SER A 90 3.40 -11.10 -5.03
N SER A 91 3.06 -11.98 -4.08
CA SER A 91 4.04 -12.52 -3.13
C SER A 91 5.17 -13.29 -3.84
N GLY A 92 4.94 -13.75 -5.08
CA GLY A 92 5.96 -14.39 -5.90
C GLY A 92 7.18 -13.52 -6.22
N VAL A 93 7.10 -12.20 -6.05
CA VAL A 93 8.24 -11.28 -6.29
C VAL A 93 8.90 -10.76 -5.02
N ASP A 94 8.50 -11.26 -3.84
CA ASP A 94 9.03 -10.75 -2.56
C ASP A 94 10.54 -10.88 -2.44
N LEU A 95 11.11 -11.97 -2.98
CA LEU A 95 12.56 -12.25 -2.94
C LEU A 95 13.26 -11.97 -4.28
N GLU A 96 12.54 -11.44 -5.26
CA GLU A 96 13.05 -11.20 -6.62
C GLU A 96 13.59 -9.77 -6.77
N THR A 97 14.82 -9.62 -7.27
CA THR A 97 15.48 -8.32 -7.45
C THR A 97 15.05 -7.59 -8.73
N LEU A 98 13.76 -7.29 -8.86
CA LEU A 98 13.17 -6.71 -10.07
C LEU A 98 13.05 -5.17 -10.03
N PHE A 99 13.19 -4.55 -8.85
CA PHE A 99 12.80 -3.16 -8.63
C PHE A 99 13.98 -2.20 -8.55
N HIS A 100 14.65 -2.00 -9.69
CA HIS A 100 15.86 -1.18 -9.81
C HIS A 100 16.96 -1.62 -8.82
N GLY A 101 17.21 -2.93 -8.77
CA GLY A 101 18.19 -3.54 -7.86
C GLY A 101 17.68 -3.81 -6.44
N ARG A 102 16.39 -3.58 -6.16
CA ARG A 102 15.72 -3.97 -4.90
C ARG A 102 14.86 -5.23 -5.06
N MET A 103 14.80 -6.04 -4.01
CA MET A 103 13.79 -7.08 -3.85
C MET A 103 12.41 -6.49 -3.53
N GLY A 104 11.32 -7.20 -3.84
CA GLY A 104 9.96 -6.78 -3.46
C GLY A 104 9.84 -6.48 -1.96
N LEU A 105 10.34 -7.38 -1.11
CA LEU A 105 10.32 -7.21 0.35
C LEU A 105 11.18 -6.02 0.82
N GLN A 106 12.24 -5.66 0.07
CA GLN A 106 13.07 -4.51 0.40
C GLN A 106 12.32 -3.19 0.16
N LEU A 107 11.36 -3.13 -0.76
CA LEU A 107 10.51 -1.96 -0.97
C LEU A 107 9.74 -1.63 0.31
N TYR A 108 9.04 -2.63 0.86
CA TYR A 108 8.25 -2.48 2.08
C TYR A 108 9.13 -2.12 3.28
N ARG A 109 10.26 -2.80 3.44
CA ARG A 109 11.22 -2.53 4.52
C ARG A 109 11.75 -1.10 4.45
N ASP A 110 12.22 -0.67 3.28
CA ASP A 110 12.82 0.65 3.10
C ASP A 110 11.77 1.76 3.34
N PHE A 111 10.53 1.54 2.90
CA PHE A 111 9.40 2.43 3.19
C PHE A 111 9.11 2.55 4.70
N MET A 112 8.95 1.42 5.40
CA MET A 112 8.67 1.43 6.85
C MET A 112 9.84 2.02 7.65
N LYS A 113 11.07 1.80 7.21
CA LYS A 113 12.25 2.44 7.81
C LYS A 113 12.19 3.97 7.64
N SER A 114 11.87 4.44 6.44
CA SER A 114 11.68 5.86 6.16
C SER A 114 10.55 6.46 6.99
N PHE A 115 9.42 5.75 7.14
CA PHE A 115 8.31 6.16 8.00
C PHE A 115 8.77 6.33 9.45
N ARG A 116 9.41 5.32 10.02
CA ARG A 116 9.93 5.36 11.40
C ARG A 116 10.85 6.55 11.63
N ASP A 117 11.79 6.79 10.72
CA ASP A 117 12.78 7.85 10.86
C ASP A 117 12.09 9.23 10.78
N ASN A 118 11.14 9.40 9.86
CA ASN A 118 10.41 10.66 9.64
C ASN A 118 9.24 10.91 10.60
N MET A 119 8.78 9.91 11.35
CA MET A 119 7.69 10.02 12.34
C MET A 119 8.17 9.72 13.76
N SER A 120 9.48 9.77 13.97
CA SER A 120 10.15 9.37 15.22
C SER A 120 9.68 10.18 16.44
N ASP A 121 9.35 11.45 16.26
CA ASP A 121 8.81 12.32 17.31
C ASP A 121 7.37 11.94 17.70
N PHE A 122 6.51 11.63 16.74
CA PHE A 122 5.15 11.13 17.02
C PHE A 122 5.15 9.75 17.69
N LEU A 123 6.10 8.89 17.30
CA LEU A 123 6.32 7.58 17.93
C LEU A 123 6.83 7.75 19.37
N ALA A 124 7.83 8.62 19.58
CA ALA A 124 8.40 8.88 20.91
C ALA A 124 7.39 9.53 21.86
N PHE A 125 6.52 10.39 21.35
CA PHE A 125 5.40 10.97 22.11
C PHE A 125 4.32 9.93 22.47
N GLY A 126 4.26 8.79 21.78
CA GLY A 126 3.24 7.77 21.99
C GLY A 126 1.88 8.15 21.39
N MET A 127 1.86 8.99 20.34
CA MET A 127 0.66 9.26 19.55
C MET A 127 0.33 8.08 18.65
N ILE A 128 1.33 7.55 17.95
CA ILE A 128 1.17 6.38 17.07
C ILE A 128 1.19 5.13 17.94
N THR A 129 0.03 4.50 18.11
CA THR A 129 -0.13 3.34 19.00
C THR A 129 -0.10 2.01 18.25
N GLU A 130 -0.33 2.03 16.94
CA GLU A 130 -0.39 0.82 16.12
C GLU A 130 0.12 1.07 14.70
N ILE A 131 0.81 0.07 14.18
CA ILE A 131 1.20 -0.03 12.77
C ILE A 131 0.54 -1.26 12.18
N GLU A 132 -0.40 -1.06 11.27
CA GLU A 132 -0.98 -2.14 10.46
C GLU A 132 -0.18 -2.27 9.17
N VAL A 133 0.36 -3.46 8.90
CA VAL A 133 1.20 -3.69 7.71
C VAL A 133 0.34 -4.32 6.62
N GLY A 134 0.08 -3.56 5.55
CA GLY A 134 -0.71 -4.05 4.43
C GLY A 134 0.06 -5.06 3.57
N ILE A 135 -0.41 -6.29 3.46
CA ILE A 135 0.33 -7.39 2.80
C ILE A 135 -0.45 -8.05 1.65
N GLY A 136 -1.32 -7.28 1.01
CA GLY A 136 -2.11 -7.74 -0.12
C GLY A 136 -3.17 -6.72 -0.56
N PRO A 137 -4.16 -7.14 -1.37
CA PRO A 137 -5.22 -6.27 -1.86
C PRO A 137 -6.03 -5.70 -0.69
N CYS A 138 -6.37 -4.41 -0.75
CA CYS A 138 -7.02 -3.68 0.34
C CYS A 138 -6.23 -3.69 1.67
N GLY A 139 -4.94 -4.06 1.66
CA GLY A 139 -4.10 -4.18 2.85
C GLY A 139 -4.25 -5.52 3.59
N GLU A 140 -5.07 -6.44 3.09
CA GLU A 140 -5.38 -7.69 3.77
C GLU A 140 -4.43 -8.82 3.37
N LEU A 141 -4.16 -9.76 4.28
CA LEU A 141 -3.41 -10.98 4.00
C LEU A 141 -4.27 -11.98 3.22
N ARG A 142 -4.36 -11.80 1.91
CA ARG A 142 -5.09 -12.70 1.01
C ARG A 142 -4.67 -12.51 -0.44
N HIS A 143 -5.16 -13.40 -1.29
CA HIS A 143 -5.16 -13.20 -2.73
C HIS A 143 -6.33 -12.28 -3.18
N PRO A 144 -6.22 -11.59 -4.33
CA PRO A 144 -7.32 -10.84 -4.93
C PRO A 144 -8.33 -11.77 -5.63
N SER A 145 -8.95 -12.68 -4.89
CA SER A 145 -9.79 -13.76 -5.45
C SER A 145 -11.21 -13.34 -5.86
N TYR A 146 -11.67 -12.16 -5.44
CA TYR A 146 -13.01 -11.61 -5.71
C TYR A 146 -12.99 -10.14 -6.21
N PRO A 147 -12.26 -9.84 -7.30
CA PRO A 147 -12.13 -8.47 -7.81
C PRO A 147 -13.43 -7.99 -8.49
N GLN A 148 -14.15 -7.06 -7.85
CA GLN A 148 -15.41 -6.51 -8.37
C GLN A 148 -15.24 -5.84 -9.74
N ASN A 149 -14.13 -5.14 -9.92
CA ASN A 149 -13.78 -4.46 -11.18
C ASN A 149 -13.44 -5.40 -12.35
N LYS A 150 -13.31 -6.71 -12.08
CA LYS A 150 -13.16 -7.76 -13.10
C LYS A 150 -14.41 -8.63 -13.22
N GLY A 151 -15.56 -8.12 -12.76
CA GLY A 151 -16.86 -8.75 -12.94
C GLY A 151 -17.24 -9.78 -11.89
N TRP A 152 -16.48 -9.91 -10.79
CA TRP A 152 -16.95 -10.69 -9.65
C TRP A 152 -18.15 -9.98 -8.99
N VAL A 153 -19.17 -10.77 -8.64
CA VAL A 153 -20.37 -10.29 -7.93
C VAL A 153 -20.64 -11.24 -6.77
N PHE A 154 -20.93 -10.69 -5.59
CA PHE A 154 -21.31 -11.48 -4.42
C PHE A 154 -22.59 -12.29 -4.69
N PRO A 155 -22.69 -13.57 -4.28
CA PRO A 155 -21.76 -14.35 -3.47
C PRO A 155 -20.87 -15.32 -4.29
N GLY A 156 -20.35 -14.89 -5.44
CA GLY A 156 -19.53 -15.75 -6.29
C GLY A 156 -18.33 -16.37 -5.55
N ILE A 157 -17.97 -17.61 -5.90
CA ILE A 157 -16.91 -18.37 -5.20
C ILE A 157 -15.50 -17.79 -5.34
N GLY A 158 -15.29 -16.88 -6.30
CA GLY A 158 -13.97 -16.32 -6.61
C GLY A 158 -13.10 -17.24 -7.47
N GLU A 159 -11.83 -16.88 -7.61
CA GLU A 159 -10.84 -17.64 -8.39
C GLU A 159 -9.48 -17.65 -7.70
N PHE A 160 -8.70 -18.72 -7.93
CA PHE A 160 -7.26 -18.72 -7.64
C PHE A 160 -6.54 -17.66 -8.49
N GLN A 161 -5.52 -17.04 -7.89
CA GLN A 161 -4.79 -15.88 -8.41
C GLN A 161 -3.29 -16.15 -8.48
#